data_AF-I0JVD8-F1
#
_entry.id   AF-I0JVD8-F1
#
_cell.length_a   1.000
_cell.length_b   1.000
_cell.length_c   1.000
_cell.angle_alpha   90.00
_cell.angle_beta   90.00
_cell.angle_gamma   90.00
#
_symmetry.space_group_name_H-M   'P 1'
#
loop_
_entity.id
_entity.type
_entity.pdbx_description
1 polymer ?
#
loop_
_entity_poly.entity_id
_entity_poly.type
_entity_poly.pdbx_seq_one_letter_code
_entity_poly.pdbx_strand_id
1 'polypeptide(L)'
;MSLFLAQSQPLSEQINTLAFVFQFLAALLVAAGMLGVAALIGQKGRKTKEKDIPYECGKDPIGPQNPRFSVKFYMVAMLFILFDIETIFFFAWAISYQDLLSRGIGAFFVILFFLFLLGVGFVYEVRKKSLDWTQRG
;
A
#
# COMPACT_ATOMS: atom_id res chain seq x y z
N MET A 1 -14.21 -16.44 -19.85
CA MET A 1 -13.01 -17.23 -19.49
C MET A 1 -12.96 -17.55 -17.98
N SER A 2 -13.18 -16.59 -17.07
CA SER A 2 -13.15 -16.80 -15.61
C SER A 2 -14.27 -17.69 -15.04
N LEU A 3 -15.46 -17.69 -15.63
CA LEU A 3 -16.61 -18.48 -15.17
C LEU A 3 -16.46 -19.99 -15.43
N PHE A 4 -15.67 -20.37 -16.44
CA PHE A 4 -15.39 -21.77 -16.79
C PHE A 4 -14.31 -22.39 -15.89
N LEU A 5 -13.34 -21.58 -15.44
CA LEU A 5 -12.31 -22.04 -14.51
C LEU A 5 -12.87 -22.30 -13.10
N ALA A 6 -13.86 -21.52 -12.66
CA ALA A 6 -14.54 -21.73 -11.38
C ALA A 6 -15.24 -23.10 -11.29
N GLN A 7 -15.78 -23.59 -12.42
CA GLN A 7 -16.49 -24.87 -12.48
C GLN A 7 -15.55 -26.10 -12.43
N SER A 8 -14.26 -25.89 -12.68
CA SER A 8 -13.20 -26.93 -12.65
C SER A 8 -12.39 -27.00 -11.35
N GLN A 9 -12.63 -26.10 -10.38
CA GLN A 9 -11.90 -26.11 -9.10
C GLN A 9 -12.49 -27.14 -8.12
N PRO A 10 -11.69 -27.76 -7.25
CA PRO A 10 -12.20 -28.64 -6.19
C PRO A 10 -13.15 -27.88 -5.24
N LEU A 11 -14.15 -28.58 -4.69
CA LEU A 11 -15.20 -27.98 -3.86
C LEU A 11 -14.64 -27.20 -2.65
N SER A 12 -13.51 -27.61 -2.09
CA SER A 12 -12.84 -26.92 -0.97
C SER A 12 -12.33 -25.52 -1.34
N GLU A 13 -11.74 -25.36 -2.52
CA GLU A 13 -11.23 -24.07 -3.01
C GLU A 13 -12.36 -23.10 -3.35
N GLN A 14 -13.47 -23.64 -3.88
CA GLN A 14 -14.69 -22.86 -4.10
C GLN A 14 -15.25 -22.35 -2.76
N ILE A 15 -15.31 -23.20 -1.74
CA ILE A 15 -15.76 -22.81 -0.39
C ILE A 15 -14.84 -21.74 0.20
N ASN A 16 -13.52 -21.89 0.09
CA ASN A 16 -12.55 -20.92 0.61
C ASN A 16 -12.68 -19.55 -0.08
N THR A 17 -12.85 -19.54 -1.40
CA THR A 17 -13.04 -18.30 -2.17
C THR A 17 -14.32 -17.59 -1.76
N LEU A 18 -15.42 -18.35 -1.62
CA LEU A 18 -16.70 -17.82 -1.15
C LEU A 18 -16.61 -17.30 0.29
N ALA A 19 -15.90 -18.01 1.17
CA ALA A 19 -15.67 -17.59 2.54
C ALA A 19 -14.87 -16.27 2.61
N PHE A 20 -13.84 -16.12 1.79
CA PHE A 20 -13.07 -14.88 1.71
C PHE A 20 -13.93 -13.69 1.21
N VAL A 21 -14.69 -13.89 0.14
CA VAL A 21 -15.59 -12.85 -0.40
C VAL A 21 -16.65 -12.48 0.63
N PHE A 22 -17.26 -13.47 1.28
CA PHE A 22 -18.25 -13.25 2.33
C PHE A 22 -17.66 -12.46 3.51
N GLN A 23 -16.46 -12.82 3.98
CA GLN A 23 -15.78 -12.12 5.06
C GLN A 23 -15.49 -10.65 4.70
N PHE A 24 -15.04 -10.40 3.48
CA PHE A 24 -14.78 -9.04 3.00
C PHE A 24 -16.06 -8.21 2.92
N LEU A 25 -17.15 -8.79 2.40
CA LEU A 25 -18.46 -8.12 2.33
C LEU A 25 -19.04 -7.88 3.72
N ALA A 26 -18.91 -8.83 4.65
CA ALA A 26 -19.34 -8.67 6.02
C ALA A 26 -18.57 -7.53 6.71
N ALA A 27 -17.26 -7.44 6.53
CA ALA A 27 -16.45 -6.34 7.05
C ALA A 27 -16.89 -4.98 6.51
N LEU A 28 -17.14 -4.89 5.19
CA LEU A 28 -17.67 -3.68 4.56
C LEU A 28 -19.07 -3.32 5.09
N LEU A 29 -19.96 -4.30 5.24
CA LEU A 29 -21.30 -4.09 5.79
C LEU A 29 -21.26 -3.60 7.23
N VAL A 30 -20.38 -4.15 8.07
CA VAL A 30 -20.20 -3.69 9.45
C VAL A 30 -19.65 -2.27 9.46
N ALA A 31 -18.61 -1.96 8.68
CA ALA A 31 -18.05 -0.61 8.62
C ALA A 31 -19.08 0.41 8.13
N ALA A 32 -19.79 0.11 7.03
CA ALA A 32 -20.84 0.96 6.48
C ALA A 32 -22.04 1.08 7.44
N GLY A 33 -22.41 -0.01 8.11
CA GLY A 33 -23.47 -0.04 9.12
C GLY A 33 -23.13 0.82 10.32
N MET A 34 -21.91 0.73 10.85
CA MET A 34 -21.44 1.58 11.95
C MET A 34 -21.43 3.06 11.54
N LEU A 35 -20.94 3.39 10.35
CA LEU A 35 -20.98 4.77 9.84
C LEU A 35 -22.41 5.25 9.62
N GLY A 36 -23.31 4.40 9.11
CA GLY A 36 -24.72 4.70 8.92
C GLY A 36 -25.44 4.95 10.24
N VAL A 37 -25.26 4.08 11.23
CA VAL A 37 -25.79 4.25 12.59
C VAL A 37 -25.22 5.53 13.22
N ALA A 38 -23.92 5.78 13.11
CA ALA A 38 -23.30 7.00 13.61
C ALA A 38 -23.85 8.26 12.93
N ALA A 39 -24.15 8.22 11.63
CA ALA A 39 -24.74 9.34 10.90
C ALA A 39 -26.23 9.56 11.19
N LEU A 40 -26.96 8.50 11.55
CA LEU A 40 -28.39 8.54 11.89
C LEU A 40 -28.63 8.94 13.36
N ILE A 41 -27.89 8.33 14.30
CA ILE A 41 -28.01 8.59 15.74
C ILE A 41 -27.18 9.81 16.16
N GLY A 42 -26.08 10.09 15.44
CA GLY A 42 -25.21 11.21 15.74
C GLY A 42 -25.99 12.52 15.75
N GLN A 43 -25.86 13.26 16.85
CA GLN A 43 -26.48 14.57 16.98
C GLN A 43 -25.89 15.46 15.88
N LYS A 44 -26.66 15.70 14.80
CA LYS A 44 -26.32 16.67 13.77
C LYS A 44 -26.35 18.04 14.43
N GLY A 45 -25.23 18.43 15.04
CA GLY A 45 -25.06 19.75 15.61
C GLY A 45 -25.39 20.79 14.55
N ARG A 46 -25.97 21.92 14.97
CA ARG A 46 -26.25 23.05 14.07
C ARG A 46 -25.00 23.34 13.25
N LYS A 47 -25.10 23.18 11.93
CA LYS A 47 -24.02 23.56 11.01
C LYS A 47 -23.87 25.07 11.10
N THR A 48 -22.78 25.49 11.71
CA THR A 48 -22.43 26.90 11.88
C THR A 48 -21.11 27.08 11.16
N LYS A 49 -20.93 28.21 10.45
CA LYS A 49 -19.70 28.50 9.72
C LYS A 49 -18.44 28.26 10.57
N GLU A 50 -18.47 28.68 11.83
CA GLU A 50 -17.39 28.48 12.80
C GLU A 50 -17.03 27.02 13.14
N LYS A 51 -17.94 26.06 12.93
CA LYS A 51 -17.67 24.62 13.15
C LYS A 51 -17.07 23.94 11.91
N ASP A 52 -17.28 24.54 10.74
CA ASP A 52 -16.87 23.99 9.45
C ASP A 52 -15.55 24.62 8.96
N ILE A 53 -14.98 25.60 9.69
CA ILE A 53 -13.66 26.15 9.40
C ILE A 53 -12.52 25.23 9.91
N PRO A 54 -11.40 25.12 9.16
CA PRO A 54 -10.20 24.43 9.64
C PRO A 54 -9.71 24.97 10.99
N TYR A 55 -9.22 24.06 11.84
CA TYR A 55 -8.73 24.42 13.16
C TYR A 55 -7.38 25.14 13.10
N GLU A 56 -7.36 26.43 13.45
CA GLU A 56 -6.14 27.22 13.70
C GLU A 56 -6.23 28.01 15.02
N CYS A 57 -6.58 27.33 16.12
CA CYS A 57 -6.69 27.93 17.46
C CYS A 57 -7.61 29.18 17.52
N GLY A 58 -8.71 29.17 16.76
CA GLY A 58 -9.70 30.26 16.76
C GLY A 58 -9.35 31.45 15.88
N LYS A 59 -8.34 31.32 15.01
CA LYS A 59 -8.08 32.27 13.92
C LYS A 59 -8.58 31.72 12.59
N ASP A 60 -9.00 32.63 11.71
CA ASP A 60 -9.24 32.30 10.32
C ASP A 60 -7.96 31.72 9.72
N PRO A 61 -8.06 30.61 8.96
CA PRO A 61 -6.88 29.92 8.47
C PRO A 61 -6.02 30.84 7.59
N ILE A 62 -4.76 31.02 7.97
CA ILE A 62 -3.83 31.95 7.31
C ILE A 62 -2.85 31.18 6.44
N GLY A 63 -3.07 31.18 5.13
CA GLY A 63 -2.12 30.60 4.19
C GLY A 63 -2.73 30.27 2.83
N PRO A 64 -1.89 29.95 1.83
CA PRO A 64 -2.39 29.41 0.57
C PRO A 64 -3.16 28.11 0.84
N GLN A 65 -4.35 27.97 0.25
CA GLN A 65 -5.22 26.78 0.39
C GLN A 65 -4.54 25.45 -0.03
N ASN A 66 -3.41 25.53 -0.75
CA ASN A 66 -2.58 24.38 -1.13
C ASN A 66 -1.09 24.76 -1.02
N PRO A 67 -0.44 24.56 0.14
CA PRO A 67 1.02 24.67 0.20
C PRO A 67 1.65 23.57 -0.65
N ARG A 68 2.73 23.89 -1.37
CA ARG A 68 3.52 22.86 -2.08
C ARG A 68 4.23 22.02 -1.03
N PHE A 69 3.85 20.74 -0.94
CA PHE A 69 4.54 19.79 -0.08
C PHE A 69 5.97 19.55 -0.57
N SER A 70 6.86 19.15 0.34
CA SER A 70 8.26 18.88 0.00
C SER A 70 8.38 17.76 -1.03
N VAL A 71 9.29 17.93 -2.01
CA VAL A 71 9.63 16.92 -3.03
C VAL A 71 10.12 15.61 -2.40
N LYS A 72 10.56 15.65 -1.13
CA LYS A 72 11.02 14.46 -0.39
C LYS A 72 9.95 13.37 -0.26
N PHE A 73 8.65 13.73 -0.21
CA PHE A 73 7.57 12.73 -0.22
C PHE A 73 7.51 11.94 -1.53
N TYR A 74 7.80 12.60 -2.66
CA TYR A 74 7.90 11.95 -3.95
C TYR A 74 9.10 11.01 -4.02
N MET A 75 10.25 11.40 -3.47
CA MET A 75 11.44 10.54 -3.41
C MET A 75 11.18 9.24 -2.63
N VAL A 76 10.50 9.34 -1.48
CA VAL A 76 10.09 8.17 -0.69
C VAL A 76 9.09 7.28 -1.47
N ALA A 77 8.10 7.88 -2.12
CA ALA A 77 7.10 7.13 -2.89
C ALA A 77 7.73 6.42 -4.10
N MET A 78 8.63 7.08 -4.83
CA MET A 78 9.36 6.48 -5.95
C MET A 78 10.24 5.31 -5.47
N LEU A 79 10.91 5.48 -4.34
CA LEU A 79 11.72 4.42 -3.73
C LEU A 79 10.85 3.23 -3.30
N PHE A 80 9.68 3.48 -2.71
CA PHE A 80 8.72 2.43 -2.35
C PHE A 80 8.23 1.66 -3.57
N ILE A 81 7.86 2.34 -4.67
CA ILE A 81 7.43 1.67 -5.91
C ILE A 81 8.54 0.77 -6.47
N LEU A 82 9.79 1.23 -6.43
CA LEU A 82 10.93 0.45 -6.90
C LEU A 82 11.14 -0.80 -6.03
N PHE A 83 11.06 -0.65 -4.70
CA PHE A 83 11.14 -1.75 -3.74
C PHE A 83 9.96 -2.74 -3.81
N ASP A 84 8.77 -2.27 -4.15
CA ASP A 84 7.59 -3.11 -4.34
C ASP A 84 7.74 -3.98 -5.60
N ILE A 85 8.23 -3.37 -6.69
CA ILE A 85 8.50 -4.08 -7.95
C ILE A 85 9.58 -5.17 -7.78
N GLU A 86 10.66 -4.93 -7.04
CA GLU A 86 11.66 -5.98 -6.79
C GLU A 86 11.08 -7.16 -5.99
N THR A 87 10.15 -6.90 -5.08
CA THR A 87 9.54 -7.94 -4.25
C THR A 87 8.66 -8.86 -5.09
N ILE A 88 7.98 -8.32 -6.11
CA ILE A 88 7.23 -9.13 -7.09
C ILE A 88 8.17 -10.08 -7.83
N PHE A 89 9.34 -9.61 -8.26
CA PHE A 89 10.34 -10.48 -8.90
C PHE A 89 10.90 -11.54 -7.93
N PHE A 90 11.17 -11.15 -6.68
CA PHE A 90 11.61 -12.07 -5.64
C PHE A 90 10.56 -13.16 -5.37
N PHE A 91 9.28 -12.80 -5.34
CA PHE A 91 8.18 -13.74 -5.10
C PHE A 91 8.01 -14.75 -6.24
N ALA A 92 8.09 -14.30 -7.49
CA ALA A 92 8.04 -15.18 -8.66
C ALA A 92 9.20 -16.20 -8.66
N TRP A 93 10.40 -15.76 -8.27
CA TRP A 93 11.53 -16.65 -8.07
C TRP A 93 11.32 -17.60 -6.89
N ALA A 94 10.77 -17.12 -5.76
CA ALA A 94 10.55 -17.92 -4.56
C ALA A 94 9.55 -19.07 -4.81
N ILE A 95 8.48 -18.85 -5.57
CA ILE A 95 7.52 -19.91 -5.92
C ILE A 95 8.18 -21.00 -6.77
N SER A 96 9.10 -20.63 -7.67
CA SER A 96 9.78 -21.57 -8.58
C SER A 96 11.12 -22.09 -8.05
N TYR A 97 11.45 -21.79 -6.79
CA TYR A 97 12.78 -22.05 -6.20
C TYR A 97 13.20 -23.52 -6.27
N GLN A 98 12.28 -24.45 -5.98
CA GLN A 98 12.58 -25.88 -5.96
C GLN A 98 12.99 -26.40 -7.34
N ASP A 99 12.25 -26.02 -8.38
CA ASP A 99 12.55 -26.39 -9.77
C ASP A 99 13.86 -25.77 -10.24
N LEU A 100 14.11 -24.51 -9.88
CA LEU A 100 15.33 -23.81 -10.24
C LEU A 100 16.57 -24.41 -9.58
N LEU A 101 16.47 -24.84 -8.32
CA LEU A 101 17.58 -25.46 -7.60
C LEU A 101 17.96 -26.82 -8.20
N SER A 102 16.98 -27.59 -8.66
CA SER A 102 17.19 -28.87 -9.35
C SER A 102 17.97 -28.73 -10.68
N ARG A 103 17.89 -27.56 -11.32
CA ARG A 103 18.61 -27.24 -12.57
C ARG A 103 20.01 -26.68 -12.34
N GLY A 104 20.38 -26.40 -11.09
CA GLY A 104 21.71 -25.97 -10.68
C GLY A 104 21.73 -24.68 -9.85
N ILE A 105 22.85 -24.45 -9.17
CA ILE A 105 23.02 -23.31 -8.24
C ILE A 105 23.07 -21.94 -8.94
N GLY A 106 23.14 -21.89 -10.27
CA GLY A 106 23.19 -20.64 -11.03
C GLY A 106 22.00 -19.71 -10.74
N ALA A 107 20.80 -20.28 -10.54
CA ALA A 107 19.61 -19.50 -10.20
C ALA A 107 19.71 -18.76 -8.85
N PHE A 108 20.51 -19.27 -7.92
CA PHE A 108 20.79 -18.61 -6.65
C PHE A 108 21.69 -17.37 -6.84
N PHE A 109 22.71 -17.46 -7.70
CA PHE A 109 23.57 -16.32 -7.98
C PHE A 109 22.86 -15.20 -8.75
N VAL A 110 21.89 -15.55 -9.60
CA VAL A 110 21.08 -14.56 -10.33
C VAL A 110 20.26 -13.71 -9.36
N ILE A 111 19.56 -14.32 -8.39
CA ILE A 111 18.78 -13.53 -7.41
C ILE A 111 19.70 -12.72 -6.50
N LEU A 112 20.86 -13.27 -6.13
CA LEU A 112 21.82 -12.57 -5.27
C LEU A 112 22.44 -11.36 -5.98
N PHE A 113 22.73 -11.48 -7.27
CA PHE A 113 23.18 -10.36 -8.11
C PHE A 113 22.08 -9.30 -8.28
N PHE A 114 20.84 -9.72 -8.49
CA PHE A 114 19.69 -8.82 -8.59
C PHE A 114 19.49 -7.99 -7.31
N LEU A 115 19.48 -8.65 -6.15
CA LEU A 115 19.39 -8.00 -4.85
C LEU A 115 20.59 -7.08 -4.58
N PHE A 116 21.80 -7.49 -4.98
CA PHE A 116 22.99 -6.66 -4.85
C PHE A 116 22.87 -5.36 -5.66
N LEU A 117 22.44 -5.44 -6.92
CA LEU A 117 22.35 -4.28 -7.80
C LEU A 117 21.35 -3.24 -7.29
N LEU A 118 20.19 -3.69 -6.81
CA LEU A 118 19.18 -2.84 -6.19
C LEU A 118 19.62 -2.30 -4.82
N GLY A 119 20.25 -3.15 -4.01
CA GLY A 119 20.83 -2.77 -2.72
C GLY A 119 21.88 -1.65 -2.83
N VAL A 120 22.71 -1.67 -3.88
CA VAL A 120 23.65 -0.58 -4.18
C VAL A 120 22.91 0.73 -4.48
N GLY A 121 21.84 0.68 -5.29
CA GLY A 121 21.00 1.84 -5.58
C GLY A 121 20.35 2.44 -4.33
N PHE A 122 19.87 1.59 -3.43
CA PHE A 122 19.32 2.02 -2.15
C PHE A 122 20.36 2.68 -1.25
N VAL A 123 21.52 2.04 -1.08
CA VAL A 123 22.61 2.59 -0.28
C VAL A 123 23.04 3.95 -0.84
N TYR A 124 23.09 4.10 -2.15
CA TYR A 124 23.41 5.37 -2.80
C TYR A 124 22.40 6.48 -2.45
N GLU A 125 21.10 6.23 -2.55
CA GLU A 125 20.06 7.21 -2.20
C GLU A 125 20.08 7.61 -0.72
N VAL A 126 20.33 6.64 0.19
CA VAL A 126 20.48 6.89 1.62
C VAL A 126 21.72 7.75 1.90
N ARG A 127 22.85 7.44 1.25
CA ARG A 127 24.10 8.21 1.40
C ARG A 127 23.98 9.64 0.89
N LYS A 128 23.17 9.87 -0.16
CA LYS A 128 22.88 11.20 -0.71
C LYS A 128 22.04 12.08 0.24
N LYS A 129 21.57 11.55 1.37
CA LYS A 129 20.69 12.24 2.33
C LYS A 129 19.41 12.77 1.69
N SER A 130 18.98 12.15 0.60
CA SER A 130 17.72 12.42 -0.09
C SER A 130 16.51 12.33 0.86
N LEU A 131 16.66 11.51 1.91
CA LEU A 131 15.66 11.21 2.94
C LEU A 131 15.80 12.06 4.22
N ASP A 132 16.72 13.02 4.28
CA ASP A 132 16.96 13.82 5.50
C ASP A 132 15.96 14.99 5.59
N TRP A 133 15.20 15.04 6.68
CA TRP A 133 14.12 15.99 6.92
C TRP A 133 14.60 17.29 7.59
N THR A 134 15.81 17.28 8.17
CA THR A 134 16.30 18.40 8.98
C THR A 134 16.90 19.52 8.14
N GLN A 135 17.22 19.26 6.86
CA GLN A 135 17.71 20.28 5.94
C GLN A 135 16.55 21.05 5.33
N ARG A 136 16.32 22.25 5.88
CA ARG A 136 15.54 23.33 5.25
C ARG A 136 16.36 23.88 4.09
N GLY A 137 16.05 23.44 2.88
CA GLY A 137 16.44 24.12 1.65
C GLY A 137 15.51 25.29 1.37
#